data_AF-A0A2W4SL55-F1
#
_entry.id   AF-A0A2W4SL55-F1
#
_cell.length_a   1.000
_cell.length_b   1.000
_cell.length_c   1.000
_cell.angle_alpha   90.00
_cell.angle_beta   90.00
_cell.angle_gamma   90.00
#
_symmetry.space_group_name_H-M   'P 1'
#
loop_
_entity.id
_entity.type
_entity.pdbx_description
1 polymer ?
#
loop_
_entity_poly.entity_id
_entity_poly.type
_entity_poly.pdbx_seq_one_letter_code
_entity_poly.pdbx_strand_id
1 'polypeptide(L)'
;RERDEGVSRLRKEVLLTPEFQALWDRIKPKTQYRVEFETEDLIRRAVAALRQMPRIESPTVRVQTGQVTVKRGGVEATALSVAEERASYRAGRSPDVLAYLQAETELTRSTLARILKESGRLDEFFNDPQRFMDAAAGVIRHELNRLLVDGIKYEKIGGDGPDAEWEMTRFESEELIDYLSALQVKKSIYDHVVYDSEIEREFARKLDQREDIKLFVKLPSWFRVDTPVGEYNPDWAIVKHGDEAVYLVRETKGTRDFLKLRTSEADKVRCGGKHFEALGVPFAVATSADEV
;
A
#
# COMPACT_ATOMS: atom_id res chain seq x y z
N ARG A 1 14.04 13.75 -23.52
CA ARG A 1 13.57 14.72 -22.51
C ARG A 1 14.81 15.10 -21.73
N GLU A 2 15.26 16.35 -21.86
CA GLU A 2 16.32 16.89 -21.00
C GLU A 2 15.82 16.83 -19.56
N ARG A 3 16.64 16.27 -18.67
CA ARG A 3 16.36 16.27 -17.23
C ARG A 3 16.99 17.56 -16.69
N ASP A 4 16.16 18.42 -16.11
CA ASP A 4 16.61 19.64 -15.44
C ASP A 4 16.87 19.27 -13.97
N GLU A 5 18.02 18.63 -13.74
CA GLU A 5 18.42 18.09 -12.44
C GLU A 5 19.11 19.16 -11.60
N GLY A 6 18.79 19.19 -10.31
CA GLY A 6 19.52 20.01 -9.33
C GLY A 6 19.49 19.43 -7.93
N VAL A 7 19.96 20.22 -6.97
CA VAL A 7 20.11 19.79 -5.58
C VAL A 7 19.06 20.48 -4.72
N SER A 8 18.26 19.69 -3.99
CA SER A 8 17.39 20.23 -2.94
C SER A 8 18.24 20.52 -1.71
N ARG A 9 18.32 21.78 -1.31
CA ARG A 9 19.20 22.20 -0.21
C ARG A 9 18.46 22.16 1.11
N LEU A 10 19.04 21.45 2.06
CA LEU A 10 18.59 21.44 3.45
C LEU A 10 18.88 22.79 4.11
N ARG A 11 17.86 23.35 4.76
CA ARG A 11 17.94 24.56 5.57
C ARG A 11 18.25 24.19 7.01
N LYS A 12 19.54 24.08 7.30
CA LYS A 12 20.04 23.65 8.62
C LYS A 12 19.52 24.54 9.75
N GLU A 13 19.30 25.82 9.48
CA GLU A 13 18.70 26.77 10.41
C GLU A 13 17.28 26.38 10.85
N VAL A 14 16.49 25.76 9.97
CA VAL A 14 15.13 25.31 10.27
C VAL A 14 15.14 24.10 11.21
N LEU A 15 16.11 23.19 11.04
CA LEU A 15 16.25 22.02 11.91
C LEU A 15 16.55 22.40 13.38
N LEU A 16 17.15 23.57 13.59
CA LEU A 16 17.50 24.10 14.90
C LEU A 16 16.37 24.91 15.55
N THR A 17 15.26 25.13 14.84
CA THR A 17 14.12 25.89 15.39
C THR A 17 13.38 25.10 16.46
N PRO A 18 12.89 25.76 17.53
CA PRO A 18 12.07 25.10 18.56
C PRO A 18 10.83 24.42 17.97
N GLU A 19 10.24 25.01 16.94
CA GLU A 19 9.05 24.49 16.26
C GLU A 19 9.34 23.13 15.60
N PHE A 20 10.45 23.03 14.86
CA PHE A 20 10.82 21.76 14.23
C PHE A 20 11.26 20.71 15.26
N GLN A 21 12.07 21.09 16.26
CA GLN A 21 12.50 20.16 17.31
C GLN A 21 11.31 19.54 18.03
N ALA A 22 10.33 20.37 18.40
CA ALA A 22 9.12 19.92 19.04
C ALA A 22 8.23 19.04 18.12
N LEU A 23 8.22 19.31 16.81
CA LEU A 23 7.57 18.41 15.84
C LEU A 23 8.29 17.07 15.79
N TRP A 24 9.61 17.11 15.62
CA TRP A 24 10.44 15.93 15.46
C TRP A 24 10.37 15.03 16.69
N ASP A 25 10.48 15.58 17.90
CA ASP A 25 10.40 14.80 19.14
C ASP A 25 9.09 14.03 19.31
N ARG A 26 7.99 14.51 18.70
CA ARG A 26 6.69 13.83 18.71
C ARG A 26 6.59 12.69 17.71
N ILE A 27 7.22 12.83 16.53
CA ILE A 27 7.07 11.86 15.42
C ILE A 27 8.28 10.95 15.24
N LYS A 28 9.45 11.30 15.77
CA LYS A 28 10.68 10.50 15.70
C LYS A 28 10.62 9.16 16.42
N PRO A 29 9.79 8.93 17.46
CA PRO A 29 9.77 7.63 18.12
C PRO A 29 9.20 6.55 17.20
N LYS A 30 9.94 5.45 17.07
CA LYS A 30 9.47 4.25 16.39
C LYS A 30 8.50 3.50 17.28
N THR A 31 7.64 2.73 16.64
CA THR A 31 6.70 1.83 17.33
C THR A 31 6.88 0.43 16.81
N GLN A 32 6.71 -0.55 17.69
CA GLN A 32 6.49 -1.93 17.30
C GLN A 32 4.99 -2.21 17.32
N TYR A 33 4.53 -3.13 16.48
CA TYR A 33 3.14 -3.56 16.49
C TYR A 33 2.97 -4.96 17.06
N ARG A 34 1.81 -5.17 17.66
CA ARG A 34 1.28 -6.49 18.00
C ARG A 34 -0.08 -6.64 17.33
N VAL A 35 -0.36 -7.84 16.85
CA VAL A 35 -1.65 -8.14 16.24
C VAL A 35 -2.41 -9.14 17.11
N GLU A 36 -3.68 -8.85 17.35
CA GLU A 36 -4.60 -9.76 18.03
C GLU A 36 -5.75 -10.10 17.07
N PHE A 37 -5.91 -11.39 16.74
CA PHE A 37 -7.04 -11.89 15.97
C PHE A 37 -7.36 -13.33 16.36
N GLU A 38 -8.59 -13.75 16.13
CA GLU A 38 -9.03 -15.12 16.37
C GLU A 38 -8.97 -15.97 15.09
N THR A 39 -8.40 -17.17 15.19
CA THR A 39 -8.34 -18.10 14.05
C THR A 39 -9.72 -18.47 13.52
N GLU A 40 -10.73 -18.58 14.39
CA GLU A 40 -12.11 -18.86 13.98
C GLU A 40 -12.70 -17.73 13.13
N ASP A 41 -12.36 -16.47 13.42
CA ASP A 41 -12.77 -15.33 12.60
C ASP A 41 -12.15 -15.39 11.20
N LEU A 42 -10.86 -15.73 11.12
CA LEU A 42 -10.18 -15.94 9.85
C LEU A 42 -10.85 -17.04 9.03
N ILE A 43 -11.13 -18.19 9.64
CA ILE A 43 -11.79 -19.30 8.95
C ILE A 43 -13.16 -18.86 8.43
N ARG A 44 -14.00 -18.24 9.28
CA ARG A 44 -15.34 -17.79 8.89
C ARG A 44 -15.31 -16.79 7.73
N ARG A 45 -14.43 -15.78 7.79
CA ARG A 45 -14.30 -14.76 6.75
C ARG A 45 -13.75 -15.34 5.44
N ALA A 46 -12.69 -16.14 5.51
CA ALA A 46 -12.10 -16.77 4.34
C ALA A 46 -13.08 -17.73 3.65
N VAL A 47 -13.83 -18.54 4.41
CA VAL A 47 -14.88 -19.43 3.87
C VAL A 47 -15.97 -18.62 3.15
N ALA A 48 -16.44 -17.54 3.76
CA ALA A 48 -17.45 -16.67 3.16
C ALA A 48 -16.95 -16.04 1.86
N ALA A 49 -15.70 -15.55 1.83
CA ALA A 49 -15.10 -14.94 0.66
C ALA A 49 -14.83 -15.95 -0.46
N LEU A 50 -14.34 -17.16 -0.13
CA LEU A 50 -14.14 -18.24 -1.11
C LEU A 50 -15.46 -18.71 -1.75
N ARG A 51 -16.58 -18.65 -1.03
CA ARG A 51 -17.90 -18.94 -1.62
C ARG A 51 -18.33 -17.89 -2.64
N GLN A 52 -17.83 -16.67 -2.52
CA GLN A 52 -18.17 -15.55 -3.41
C GLN A 52 -17.18 -15.38 -4.58
N MET A 53 -16.00 -16.02 -4.55
CA MET A 53 -15.04 -15.89 -5.66
C MET A 53 -15.63 -16.45 -6.97
N PRO A 54 -15.27 -15.91 -8.15
CA PRO A 54 -15.75 -16.41 -9.43
C PRO A 54 -15.55 -17.92 -9.59
N ARG A 55 -16.48 -18.57 -10.32
CA ARG A 55 -16.39 -20.01 -10.61
C ARG A 55 -15.18 -20.29 -11.50
N ILE A 56 -14.46 -21.35 -11.20
CA ILE A 56 -13.30 -21.79 -11.97
C ILE A 56 -13.76 -22.87 -12.94
N GLU A 57 -13.77 -22.48 -14.21
CA GLU A 57 -14.18 -23.34 -15.33
C GLU A 57 -12.96 -24.04 -15.94
N SER A 58 -13.21 -25.19 -16.57
CA SER A 58 -12.15 -25.90 -17.29
C SER A 58 -11.64 -25.06 -18.48
N PRO A 59 -10.32 -25.02 -18.72
CA PRO A 59 -9.77 -24.28 -19.84
C PRO A 59 -10.35 -24.79 -21.17
N THR A 60 -10.74 -23.86 -22.04
CA THR A 60 -11.26 -24.16 -23.37
C THR A 60 -10.19 -23.82 -24.41
N VAL A 61 -9.78 -24.82 -25.19
CA VAL A 61 -8.87 -24.65 -26.31
C VAL A 61 -9.71 -24.34 -27.54
N ARG A 62 -9.55 -23.12 -28.05
CA ARG A 62 -10.17 -22.69 -29.30
C ARG A 62 -9.17 -22.84 -30.44
N VAL A 63 -9.40 -23.81 -31.31
CA VAL A 63 -8.61 -24.00 -32.52
C VAL A 63 -9.31 -23.29 -33.66
N GLN A 64 -8.67 -22.28 -34.23
CA GLN A 64 -9.14 -21.59 -35.43
C GLN A 64 -8.25 -21.97 -36.60
N THR A 65 -8.85 -22.53 -37.66
CA THR A 65 -8.15 -22.85 -38.90
C THR A 65 -8.53 -21.82 -39.94
N GLY A 66 -7.55 -21.06 -40.44
CA GLY A 66 -7.72 -20.11 -41.53
C GLY A 66 -7.00 -20.58 -42.79
N GLN A 67 -7.58 -20.28 -43.95
CA GLN A 67 -6.92 -20.42 -45.24
C GLN A 67 -6.52 -19.05 -45.75
N VAL A 68 -5.25 -18.92 -46.11
CA VAL A 68 -4.69 -17.69 -46.68
C VAL A 68 -4.65 -17.86 -48.20
N THR A 69 -5.36 -17.00 -48.92
CA THR A 69 -5.37 -17.00 -50.38
C THR A 69 -4.72 -15.72 -50.88
N VAL A 70 -3.68 -15.84 -51.72
CA VAL A 70 -2.99 -14.69 -52.32
C VAL A 70 -3.59 -14.38 -53.68
N LYS A 71 -4.15 -13.18 -53.84
CA LYS A 71 -4.70 -12.66 -55.10
C LYS A 71 -3.82 -11.52 -55.63
N ARG A 72 -3.97 -11.17 -56.91
CA ARG A 72 -3.20 -10.08 -57.56
C ARG A 72 -3.34 -8.70 -56.87
N GLY A 73 -4.36 -8.51 -56.04
CA GLY A 73 -4.59 -7.29 -55.25
C GLY A 73 -4.24 -7.37 -53.76
N GLY A 74 -3.68 -8.48 -53.27
CA GLY A 74 -3.31 -8.64 -51.85
C GLY A 74 -3.55 -10.05 -51.28
N VAL A 75 -3.28 -10.19 -49.99
CA VAL A 75 -3.48 -11.44 -49.23
C VAL A 75 -4.82 -11.37 -48.50
N GLU A 76 -5.68 -12.39 -48.68
CA GLU A 76 -6.99 -12.49 -48.05
C GLU A 76 -7.03 -13.74 -47.16
N ALA A 77 -7.32 -13.57 -45.87
CA ALA A 77 -7.42 -14.66 -44.91
C ALA A 77 -8.90 -14.96 -44.64
N THR A 78 -9.33 -16.20 -44.88
CA THR A 78 -10.70 -16.65 -44.59
C THR A 78 -10.66 -17.72 -43.50
N ALA A 79 -11.39 -17.51 -42.40
CA ALA A 79 -11.55 -18.53 -41.36
C ALA A 79 -12.42 -19.67 -41.90
N LEU A 80 -11.88 -20.90 -41.94
CA LEU A 80 -12.56 -22.07 -42.48
C LEU A 80 -13.29 -22.88 -41.40
N SER A 81 -12.77 -22.90 -40.17
CA SER A 81 -13.43 -23.58 -39.05
C SER A 81 -12.98 -23.03 -37.70
N VAL A 82 -13.89 -23.14 -36.72
CA VAL A 82 -13.63 -22.89 -35.30
C VAL A 82 -14.05 -24.15 -34.57
N ALA A 83 -13.10 -24.81 -33.89
CA ALA A 83 -13.38 -25.91 -32.98
C ALA A 83 -13.06 -25.45 -31.55
N GLU A 84 -13.98 -25.70 -30.62
CA GLU A 84 -13.77 -25.48 -29.19
C GLU A 84 -13.69 -26.85 -28.51
N GLU A 85 -12.53 -27.18 -27.96
CA GLU A 85 -12.31 -28.39 -27.19
C GLU A 85 -12.08 -27.99 -25.72
N ARG A 86 -12.90 -28.49 -24.80
CA ARG A 86 -12.63 -28.32 -23.37
C ARG A 86 -11.47 -29.23 -23.01
N ALA A 87 -10.35 -28.65 -22.59
CA ALA A 87 -9.23 -29.41 -22.09
C ALA A 87 -9.63 -30.02 -20.74
N SER A 88 -9.91 -31.32 -20.72
CA SER A 88 -10.01 -32.06 -19.46
C SER A 88 -8.62 -32.19 -18.86
N TYR A 89 -8.42 -31.78 -17.61
CA TYR A 89 -7.20 -32.07 -16.87
C TYR A 89 -7.01 -33.60 -16.80
N ARG A 90 -6.09 -34.13 -17.61
CA ARG A 90 -5.72 -35.56 -17.56
C ARG A 90 -4.78 -35.74 -16.37
N ALA A 91 -5.35 -36.17 -15.25
CA ALA A 91 -4.68 -36.36 -13.98
C ALA A 91 -3.47 -37.31 -14.09
N GLY A 92 -2.26 -36.75 -14.00
CA GLY A 92 -1.03 -37.51 -13.76
C GLY A 92 -0.55 -37.36 -12.30
N ARG A 93 -0.42 -36.12 -11.82
CA ARG A 93 -0.07 -35.78 -10.44
C ARG A 93 -0.80 -34.50 -10.01
N SER A 94 -1.65 -34.60 -8.99
CA SER A 94 -2.26 -33.43 -8.35
C SER A 94 -1.19 -32.61 -7.64
N PRO A 95 -1.16 -31.28 -7.79
CA PRO A 95 -0.28 -30.43 -6.99
C PRO A 95 -0.69 -30.47 -5.50
N ASP A 96 0.28 -30.22 -4.60
CA ASP A 96 0.00 -30.06 -3.17
C ASP A 96 -0.56 -28.65 -2.90
N VAL A 97 -1.89 -28.55 -2.95
CA VAL A 97 -2.64 -27.32 -2.66
C VAL A 97 -2.31 -26.75 -1.28
N LEU A 98 -2.09 -27.59 -0.26
CA LEU A 98 -1.84 -27.10 1.09
C LEU A 98 -0.43 -26.55 1.23
N ALA A 99 0.56 -27.16 0.58
CA ALA A 99 1.92 -26.62 0.55
C ALA A 99 1.96 -25.27 -0.17
N TYR A 100 1.28 -25.16 -1.31
CA TYR A 100 1.19 -23.90 -2.05
C TYR A 100 0.54 -22.81 -1.20
N LEU A 101 -0.66 -23.06 -0.67
CA LEU A 101 -1.37 -22.08 0.17
C LEU A 101 -0.59 -21.71 1.43
N GLN A 102 0.13 -22.66 2.04
CA GLN A 102 0.97 -22.37 3.21
C GLN A 102 2.14 -21.46 2.85
N ALA A 103 2.81 -21.67 1.72
CA ALA A 103 3.88 -20.77 1.27
C ALA A 103 3.34 -19.35 1.00
N GLU A 104 2.11 -19.26 0.51
CA GLU A 104 1.47 -18.01 0.12
C GLU A 104 0.74 -17.26 1.25
N THR A 105 0.56 -17.88 2.42
CA THR A 105 -0.25 -17.32 3.54
C THR A 105 0.36 -17.51 4.93
N GLU A 106 1.39 -18.36 5.06
CA GLU A 106 2.02 -18.78 6.31
C GLU A 106 1.08 -19.45 7.33
N LEU A 107 -0.17 -19.77 6.92
CA LEU A 107 -1.14 -20.44 7.77
C LEU A 107 -0.82 -21.93 7.92
N THR A 108 -1.24 -22.51 9.04
CA THR A 108 -1.08 -23.94 9.30
C THR A 108 -1.92 -24.78 8.33
N ARG A 109 -1.39 -25.95 7.93
CA ARG A 109 -2.10 -26.91 7.05
C ARG A 109 -3.50 -27.26 7.56
N SER A 110 -3.68 -27.37 8.88
CA SER A 110 -4.98 -27.66 9.50
C SER A 110 -6.00 -26.55 9.25
N THR A 111 -5.59 -25.28 9.39
CA THR A 111 -6.45 -24.12 9.13
C THR A 111 -6.83 -24.04 7.66
N LEU A 112 -5.85 -24.20 6.76
CA LEU A 112 -6.07 -24.19 5.31
C LEU A 112 -6.99 -25.32 4.86
N ALA A 113 -6.76 -26.55 5.34
CA ALA A 113 -7.61 -27.68 5.03
C ALA A 113 -9.06 -27.46 5.50
N ARG A 114 -9.24 -26.85 6.68
CA ARG A 114 -10.56 -26.50 7.20
C ARG A 114 -11.26 -25.43 6.36
N ILE A 115 -10.56 -24.34 6.01
CA ILE A 115 -11.07 -23.29 5.10
C ILE A 115 -11.53 -23.90 3.77
N LEU A 116 -10.67 -24.71 3.13
CA LEU A 116 -10.99 -25.33 1.84
C LEU A 116 -12.21 -26.27 1.94
N LYS A 117 -12.25 -27.12 2.98
CA LYS A 117 -13.37 -28.06 3.19
C LYS A 117 -14.68 -27.33 3.45
N GLU A 118 -14.68 -26.33 4.33
CA GLU A 118 -15.88 -25.56 4.68
C GLU A 118 -16.34 -24.63 3.55
N SER A 119 -15.45 -24.24 2.63
CA SER A 119 -15.81 -23.45 1.44
C SER A 119 -16.79 -24.16 0.52
N GLY A 120 -16.73 -25.50 0.44
CA GLY A 120 -17.52 -26.31 -0.51
C GLY A 120 -17.07 -26.17 -1.97
N ARG A 121 -15.90 -25.57 -2.23
CA ARG A 121 -15.39 -25.23 -3.56
C ARG A 121 -14.33 -26.21 -4.09
N LEU A 122 -13.97 -27.23 -3.31
CA LEU A 122 -12.84 -28.14 -3.62
C LEU A 122 -12.98 -28.86 -4.97
N ASP A 123 -14.19 -29.12 -5.44
CA ASP A 123 -14.40 -29.80 -6.73
C ASP A 123 -13.86 -28.98 -7.92
N GLU A 124 -13.80 -27.65 -7.79
CA GLU A 124 -13.31 -26.76 -8.83
C GLU A 124 -11.79 -26.80 -9.01
N PHE A 125 -11.06 -27.30 -8.01
CA PHE A 125 -9.63 -27.55 -8.11
C PHE A 125 -9.32 -28.50 -9.28
N PHE A 126 -10.20 -29.47 -9.58
CA PHE A 126 -10.00 -30.40 -10.68
C PHE A 126 -10.29 -29.80 -12.05
N ASN A 127 -10.91 -28.61 -12.13
CA ASN A 127 -11.14 -27.91 -13.38
C ASN A 127 -9.88 -27.20 -13.87
N ASP A 128 -9.21 -26.49 -12.97
CA ASP A 128 -7.94 -25.80 -13.20
C ASP A 128 -7.20 -25.66 -11.85
N PRO A 129 -6.29 -26.59 -11.51
CA PRO A 129 -5.62 -26.61 -10.22
C PRO A 129 -4.84 -25.33 -9.93
N GLN A 130 -4.13 -24.78 -10.93
CA GLN A 130 -3.29 -23.60 -10.75
C GLN A 130 -4.16 -22.38 -10.48
N ARG A 131 -5.18 -22.16 -11.32
CA ARG A 131 -6.09 -21.02 -11.14
C ARG A 131 -6.86 -21.09 -9.83
N PHE A 132 -7.24 -22.29 -9.37
CA PHE A 132 -7.85 -22.48 -8.06
C PHE A 132 -6.91 -22.13 -6.92
N MET A 133 -5.67 -22.61 -6.98
CA MET A 133 -4.65 -22.29 -5.98
C MET A 133 -4.39 -20.78 -5.89
N ASP A 134 -4.24 -20.10 -7.03
CA ASP A 134 -3.98 -18.65 -7.08
C ASP A 134 -5.16 -17.84 -6.55
N ALA A 135 -6.39 -18.18 -6.97
CA ALA A 135 -7.59 -17.51 -6.51
C ALA A 135 -7.82 -17.73 -5.00
N ALA A 136 -7.66 -18.96 -4.51
CA ALA A 136 -7.83 -19.27 -3.11
C ALA A 136 -6.75 -18.59 -2.24
N ALA A 137 -5.49 -18.61 -2.67
CA ALA A 137 -4.39 -17.92 -1.99
C ALA A 137 -4.68 -16.42 -1.87
N GLY A 138 -5.07 -15.78 -2.98
CA GLY A 138 -5.39 -14.36 -3.00
C GLY A 138 -6.53 -13.99 -2.05
N VAL A 139 -7.61 -14.77 -2.05
CA VAL A 139 -8.76 -14.56 -1.14
C VAL A 139 -8.37 -14.75 0.32
N ILE A 140 -7.67 -15.83 0.66
CA ILE A 140 -7.27 -16.11 2.04
C ILE A 140 -6.31 -15.04 2.55
N ARG A 141 -5.31 -14.65 1.74
CA ARG A 141 -4.35 -13.59 2.09
C ARG A 141 -5.04 -12.25 2.28
N HIS A 142 -6.01 -11.93 1.43
CA HIS A 142 -6.78 -10.70 1.56
C HIS A 142 -7.53 -10.64 2.91
N GLU A 143 -8.23 -11.72 3.28
CA GLU A 143 -8.95 -11.76 4.56
C GLU A 143 -8.01 -11.82 5.77
N LEU A 144 -6.86 -12.49 5.65
CA LEU A 144 -5.82 -12.48 6.67
C LEU A 144 -5.30 -11.06 6.89
N ASN A 145 -4.85 -10.37 5.85
CA ASN A 145 -4.34 -9.00 5.91
C ASN A 145 -5.36 -8.06 6.56
N ARG A 146 -6.65 -8.19 6.22
CA ARG A 146 -7.72 -7.40 6.83
C ARG A 146 -7.82 -7.63 8.33
N LEU A 147 -7.80 -8.88 8.78
CA LEU A 147 -7.82 -9.19 10.21
C LEU A 147 -6.58 -8.66 10.91
N LEU A 148 -5.41 -8.74 10.27
CA LEU A 148 -4.18 -8.20 10.85
C LEU A 148 -4.27 -6.69 11.05
N VAL A 149 -4.78 -5.96 10.05
CA VAL A 149 -4.96 -4.50 10.11
C VAL A 149 -6.05 -4.10 11.11
N ASP A 150 -7.17 -4.83 11.16
CA ASP A 150 -8.25 -4.58 12.11
C ASP A 150 -7.75 -4.76 13.56
N GLY A 151 -6.98 -5.82 13.83
CA GLY A 151 -6.47 -6.21 15.15
C GLY A 151 -5.12 -5.61 15.56
N ILE A 152 -4.51 -4.75 14.73
CA ILE A 152 -3.19 -4.17 15.04
C ILE A 152 -3.26 -3.16 16.19
N LYS A 153 -2.27 -3.23 17.07
CA LYS A 153 -2.00 -2.28 18.14
C LYS A 153 -0.53 -1.87 18.07
N TYR A 154 -0.23 -0.61 18.32
CA TYR A 154 1.13 -0.08 18.35
C TYR A 154 1.55 0.31 19.76
N GLU A 155 2.81 0.07 20.06
CA GLU A 155 3.46 0.51 21.29
C GLU A 155 4.78 1.18 20.92
N LYS A 156 5.09 2.31 21.57
CA LYS A 156 6.37 2.99 21.40
C LYS A 156 7.51 2.06 21.83
N ILE A 157 8.55 1.98 21.00
CA ILE A 157 9.76 1.26 21.37
C ILE A 157 10.45 2.07 22.47
N GLY A 158 10.68 1.43 23.61
CA GLY A 158 11.33 2.06 24.75
C GLY A 158 12.84 2.21 24.53
N GLY A 159 13.42 3.25 25.14
CA GLY A 159 14.85 3.56 25.06
C GLY A 159 15.16 4.66 24.06
N ASP A 160 16.46 4.95 23.93
CA ASP A 160 17.01 5.95 23.02
C ASP A 160 17.94 5.26 22.02
N GLY A 161 18.08 5.85 20.83
CA GLY A 161 19.01 5.39 19.80
C GLY A 161 18.34 4.96 18.50
N PRO A 162 19.12 4.49 17.51
CA PRO A 162 18.67 4.28 16.14
C PRO A 162 17.61 3.17 15.99
N ASP A 163 17.51 2.27 16.96
CA ASP A 163 16.49 1.21 16.97
C ASP A 163 15.14 1.69 17.51
N ALA A 164 15.14 2.69 18.40
CA ALA A 164 13.94 3.23 19.05
C ALA A 164 13.44 4.53 18.41
N GLU A 165 14.31 5.28 17.72
CA GLU A 165 13.97 6.57 17.13
C GLU A 165 14.60 6.74 15.73
N TRP A 166 13.97 7.53 14.86
CA TRP A 166 14.63 7.98 13.64
C TRP A 166 15.62 9.11 13.95
N GLU A 167 16.78 9.07 13.32
CA GLU A 167 17.85 10.05 13.53
C GLU A 167 17.67 11.29 12.64
N MET A 168 17.78 12.48 13.22
CA MET A 168 17.66 13.75 12.48
C MET A 168 18.79 13.93 11.45
N THR A 169 19.96 13.32 11.66
CA THR A 169 21.10 13.36 10.72
C THR A 169 20.78 12.78 9.34
N ARG A 170 19.72 11.96 9.24
CA ARG A 170 19.25 11.42 7.95
C ARG A 170 18.68 12.48 7.01
N PHE A 171 18.33 13.67 7.50
CA PHE A 171 17.94 14.78 6.64
C PHE A 171 19.13 15.42 5.91
N GLU A 172 20.36 15.21 6.37
CA GLU A 172 21.56 15.85 5.83
C GLU A 172 22.04 15.28 4.50
N SER A 173 21.43 14.18 4.02
CA SER A 173 21.71 13.68 2.67
C SER A 173 21.13 14.63 1.62
N GLU A 174 22.00 15.23 0.82
CA GLU A 174 21.59 16.00 -0.35
C GLU A 174 20.91 15.08 -1.37
N GLU A 175 19.63 15.29 -1.62
CA GLU A 175 18.89 14.57 -2.66
C GLU A 175 18.97 15.34 -3.99
N LEU A 176 19.41 14.65 -5.03
CA LEU A 176 19.25 15.09 -6.42
C LEU A 176 17.77 15.05 -6.76
N ILE A 177 17.25 16.18 -7.21
CA ILE A 177 15.84 16.35 -7.57
C ILE A 177 15.72 16.72 -9.04
N ASP A 178 14.63 16.26 -9.67
CA ASP A 178 14.17 16.77 -10.95
C ASP A 178 13.33 18.03 -10.69
N TYR A 179 13.77 19.20 -11.17
CA TYR A 179 13.04 20.45 -10.98
C TYR A 179 11.65 20.43 -11.62
N LEU A 180 11.40 19.56 -12.60
CA LEU A 180 10.08 19.39 -13.20
C LEU A 180 9.08 18.75 -12.23
N SER A 181 9.55 17.99 -11.25
CA SER A 181 8.72 17.33 -10.21
C SER A 181 9.01 17.87 -8.80
N ALA A 182 9.51 19.10 -8.71
CA ALA A 182 9.79 19.75 -7.44
C ALA A 182 9.18 21.16 -7.38
N LEU A 183 8.70 21.54 -6.21
CA LEU A 183 8.13 22.85 -5.94
C LEU A 183 9.05 23.61 -4.98
N GLN A 184 9.50 24.80 -5.39
CA GLN A 184 10.21 25.70 -4.48
C GLN A 184 9.25 26.25 -3.42
N VAL A 185 9.62 26.13 -2.15
CA VAL A 185 8.79 26.54 -0.99
C VAL A 185 9.62 27.28 0.04
N LYS A 186 8.98 28.04 0.94
CA LYS A 186 9.66 28.85 1.96
C LYS A 186 9.49 28.32 3.38
N LYS A 187 8.49 27.50 3.66
CA LYS A 187 8.18 27.00 5.02
C LYS A 187 8.45 25.50 5.20
N SER A 188 9.45 24.98 4.49
CA SER A 188 9.92 23.59 4.64
C SER A 188 11.38 23.55 5.08
N ILE A 189 11.81 22.39 5.56
CA ILE A 189 13.22 22.08 5.90
C ILE A 189 14.10 22.02 4.64
N TYR A 190 13.51 21.78 3.48
CA TYR A 190 14.19 21.86 2.18
C TYR A 190 13.71 23.09 1.41
N ASP A 191 14.56 23.64 0.54
CA ASP A 191 14.16 24.73 -0.34
C ASP A 191 13.21 24.29 -1.47
N HIS A 192 13.20 22.99 -1.78
CA HIS A 192 12.28 22.36 -2.71
C HIS A 192 11.61 21.13 -2.09
N VAL A 193 10.35 20.93 -2.42
CA VAL A 193 9.58 19.74 -2.06
C VAL A 193 9.30 18.95 -3.33
N VAL A 194 9.79 17.71 -3.38
CA VAL A 194 9.48 16.75 -4.44
C VAL A 194 8.03 16.29 -4.28
N TYR A 195 7.29 16.16 -5.38
CA TYR A 195 5.93 15.67 -5.35
C TYR A 195 5.74 14.55 -6.37
N ASP A 196 4.92 13.57 -6.01
CA ASP A 196 4.64 12.39 -6.84
C ASP A 196 3.28 12.52 -7.54
N SER A 197 2.46 13.48 -7.09
CA SER A 197 1.14 13.75 -7.62
C SER A 197 0.82 15.24 -7.68
N GLU A 198 -0.10 15.61 -8.58
CA GLU A 198 -0.60 16.98 -8.69
C GLU A 198 -1.31 17.45 -7.41
N ILE A 199 -1.91 16.52 -6.67
CA ILE A 199 -2.57 16.79 -5.38
C ILE A 199 -1.53 17.24 -4.35
N GLU A 200 -0.40 16.55 -4.24
CA GLU A 200 0.71 16.92 -3.37
C GLU A 200 1.32 18.27 -3.75
N ARG A 201 1.49 18.52 -5.05
CA ARG A 201 1.99 19.81 -5.56
C ARG A 201 1.10 20.96 -5.10
N GLU A 202 -0.21 20.82 -5.28
CA GLU A 202 -1.18 21.82 -4.86
C GLU A 202 -1.23 21.96 -3.33
N PHE A 203 -1.14 20.84 -2.61
CA PHE A 203 -1.13 20.80 -1.16
C PHE A 203 0.06 21.56 -0.58
N ALA A 204 1.27 21.26 -1.05
CA ALA A 204 2.51 21.96 -0.65
C ALA A 204 2.44 23.46 -0.94
N ARG A 205 1.98 23.83 -2.15
CA ARG A 205 1.83 25.23 -2.56
C ARG A 205 0.90 26.00 -1.63
N LYS A 206 -0.26 25.43 -1.29
CA LYS A 206 -1.24 26.07 -0.40
C LYS A 206 -0.71 26.18 1.03
N LEU A 207 -0.05 25.15 1.55
CA LEU A 207 0.59 25.20 2.88
C LEU A 207 1.63 26.32 2.97
N ASP A 208 2.44 26.50 1.92
CA ASP A 208 3.47 27.55 1.91
C ASP A 208 2.88 28.97 1.95
N GLN A 209 1.72 29.18 1.31
CA GLN A 209 1.04 30.47 1.23
C GLN A 209 0.25 30.83 2.50
N ARG A 210 -0.16 29.84 3.29
CA ARG A 210 -1.02 30.03 4.48
C ARG A 210 -0.26 30.62 5.66
N GLU A 211 -0.70 31.75 6.20
CA GLU A 211 -0.03 32.44 7.32
C GLU A 211 -0.04 31.66 8.63
N ASP A 212 -1.08 30.85 8.85
CA ASP A 212 -1.22 30.01 10.03
C ASP A 212 -0.34 28.75 10.01
N ILE A 213 0.30 28.44 8.87
CA ILE A 213 1.31 27.38 8.78
C ILE A 213 2.68 27.98 9.07
N LYS A 214 3.37 27.43 10.08
CA LYS A 214 4.74 27.81 10.45
C LYS A 214 5.77 27.00 9.69
N LEU A 215 5.55 25.69 9.64
CA LEU A 215 6.46 24.73 9.06
C LEU A 215 5.68 23.54 8.52
N PHE A 216 6.12 22.98 7.41
CA PHE A 216 5.69 21.67 6.94
C PHE A 216 6.87 20.90 6.35
N VAL A 217 6.80 19.58 6.42
CA VAL A 217 7.83 18.67 5.93
C VAL A 217 7.13 17.57 5.14
N LYS A 218 7.53 17.38 3.87
CA LYS A 218 7.23 16.11 3.19
C LYS A 218 8.17 15.07 3.77
N LEU A 219 7.60 14.03 4.38
CA LEU A 219 8.42 13.05 5.07
C LEU A 219 9.18 12.21 4.02
N PRO A 220 10.50 12.06 4.19
CA PRO A 220 11.32 11.38 3.20
C PRO A 220 11.06 9.87 3.20
N SER A 221 11.40 9.22 2.10
CA SER A 221 11.12 7.79 1.86
C SER A 221 11.75 6.83 2.87
N TRP A 222 12.75 7.27 3.64
CA TRP A 222 13.37 6.50 4.72
C TRP A 222 12.57 6.52 6.03
N PHE A 223 11.59 7.43 6.17
CA PHE A 223 10.68 7.48 7.31
C PHE A 223 9.57 6.44 7.11
N ARG A 224 9.81 5.21 7.57
CA ARG A 224 8.93 4.06 7.32
C ARG A 224 8.39 3.47 8.61
N VAL A 225 7.07 3.41 8.70
CA VAL A 225 6.33 2.73 9.75
C VAL A 225 6.09 1.29 9.33
N ASP A 226 6.45 0.35 10.19
CA ASP A 226 6.21 -1.07 9.95
C ASP A 226 4.71 -1.40 10.07
N THR A 227 4.20 -2.16 9.10
CA THR A 227 2.83 -2.65 9.10
C THR A 227 2.79 -4.12 8.65
N PRO A 228 1.77 -4.91 9.03
CA PRO A 228 1.63 -6.30 8.61
C PRO A 228 1.41 -6.45 7.09
N VAL A 229 1.09 -5.36 6.38
CA VAL A 229 0.87 -5.35 4.93
C VAL A 229 1.99 -4.61 4.18
N GLY A 230 3.17 -4.50 4.81
CA GLY A 230 4.37 -3.86 4.29
C GLY A 230 4.58 -2.44 4.82
N GLU A 231 5.75 -1.87 4.57
CA GLU A 231 6.13 -0.55 5.09
C GLU A 231 5.21 0.57 4.57
N TYR A 232 4.98 1.56 5.43
CA TYR A 232 4.18 2.76 5.17
C TYR A 232 5.01 4.02 5.41
N ASN A 233 4.99 4.96 4.45
CA ASN A 233 5.59 6.27 4.57
C ASN A 233 4.46 7.32 4.47
N PRO A 234 4.14 8.04 5.55
CA PRO A 234 3.14 9.11 5.53
C PRO A 234 3.66 10.33 4.75
N ASP A 235 2.77 11.09 4.13
CA ASP A 235 3.20 12.20 3.25
C ASP A 235 3.76 13.42 4.02
N TRP A 236 3.04 13.95 5.03
CA TRP A 236 3.32 15.28 5.58
C TRP A 236 3.38 15.31 7.10
N ALA A 237 4.32 16.07 7.65
CA ALA A 237 4.33 16.53 9.03
C ALA A 237 4.23 18.07 9.06
N ILE A 238 3.31 18.62 9.85
CA ILE A 238 2.92 20.04 9.78
C ILE A 238 2.87 20.66 11.17
N VAL A 239 3.39 21.88 11.28
CA VAL A 239 3.27 22.75 12.45
C VAL A 239 2.37 23.93 12.08
N LYS A 240 1.22 24.02 12.74
CA LYS A 240 0.25 25.09 12.61
C LYS A 240 0.26 25.98 13.84
N HIS A 241 0.07 27.28 13.63
CA HIS A 241 -0.01 28.29 14.67
C HIS A 241 -1.47 28.65 14.95
N GLY A 242 -1.90 28.46 16.20
CA GLY A 242 -3.13 29.03 16.77
C GLY A 242 -2.79 29.78 18.05
N ASP A 243 -3.61 29.62 19.10
CA ASP A 243 -3.25 30.03 20.46
C ASP A 243 -2.11 29.16 21.05
N GLU A 244 -2.02 27.90 20.61
CA GLU A 244 -0.92 26.97 20.86
C GLU A 244 -0.46 26.32 19.54
N ALA A 245 0.79 25.87 19.48
CA ALA A 245 1.32 25.17 18.32
C ALA A 245 0.72 23.76 18.19
N VAL A 246 0.14 23.45 17.03
CA VAL A 246 -0.47 22.16 16.74
C VAL A 246 0.41 21.37 15.78
N TYR A 247 0.75 20.14 16.16
CA TYR A 247 1.62 19.23 15.42
C TYR A 247 0.78 18.12 14.80
N LEU A 248 0.84 17.98 13.48
CA LEU A 248 -0.08 17.15 12.73
C LEU A 248 0.69 16.27 11.75
N VAL A 249 0.19 15.07 11.51
CA VAL A 249 0.60 14.25 10.35
C VAL A 249 -0.57 14.13 9.40
N ARG A 250 -0.32 14.31 8.09
CA ARG A 250 -1.34 14.26 7.05
C ARG A 250 -0.92 13.35 5.91
N GLU A 251 -1.89 12.61 5.41
CA GLU A 251 -1.77 11.80 4.20
C GLU A 251 -2.62 12.43 3.10
N THR A 252 -2.04 12.66 1.93
CA THR A 252 -2.74 13.25 0.79
C THR A 252 -3.34 12.18 -0.11
N LYS A 253 -4.67 12.23 -0.32
CA LYS A 253 -5.38 11.35 -1.24
C LYS A 253 -6.42 12.14 -2.03
N GLY A 254 -6.70 11.71 -3.26
CA GLY A 254 -7.71 12.38 -4.10
C GLY A 254 -9.16 12.29 -3.58
N THR A 255 -9.43 11.38 -2.62
CA THR A 255 -10.74 11.25 -1.98
C THR A 255 -10.62 10.62 -0.61
N ARG A 256 -11.49 11.01 0.33
CA ARG A 256 -11.62 10.35 1.65
C ARG A 256 -12.21 8.95 1.54
N ASP A 257 -12.98 8.68 0.48
CA ASP A 257 -13.53 7.35 0.22
C ASP A 257 -12.44 6.31 -0.07
N PHE A 258 -11.19 6.75 -0.28
CA PHE A 258 -10.02 5.88 -0.35
C PHE A 258 -9.92 4.96 0.88
N LEU A 259 -10.20 5.48 2.08
CA LEU A 259 -10.20 4.65 3.30
C LEU A 259 -11.34 3.64 3.33
N LYS A 260 -12.42 3.82 2.55
CA LYS A 260 -13.46 2.79 2.42
C LYS A 260 -13.01 1.63 1.53
N LEU A 261 -12.02 1.87 0.68
CA LEU A 261 -11.43 0.81 -0.15
C LEU A 261 -10.68 -0.19 0.72
N ARG A 262 -10.70 -1.45 0.28
CA ARG A 262 -9.96 -2.55 0.90
C ARG A 262 -8.74 -2.88 0.03
N THR A 263 -7.89 -1.88 -0.17
CA THR A 263 -6.62 -1.99 -0.89
C THR A 263 -5.45 -2.01 0.09
N SER A 264 -4.33 -2.60 -0.31
CA SER A 264 -3.10 -2.62 0.51
C SER A 264 -2.66 -1.21 0.92
N GLU A 265 -2.81 -0.23 0.03
CA GLU A 265 -2.48 1.17 0.33
C GLU A 265 -3.41 1.78 1.39
N ALA A 266 -4.73 1.54 1.30
CA ALA A 266 -5.68 2.00 2.31
C ALA A 266 -5.44 1.33 3.67
N ASP A 267 -5.04 0.06 3.67
CA ASP A 267 -4.66 -0.67 4.88
C ASP A 267 -3.38 -0.12 5.53
N LYS A 268 -2.38 0.25 4.73
CA LYS A 268 -1.17 0.94 5.23
C LYS A 268 -1.51 2.28 5.90
N VAL A 269 -2.37 3.09 5.28
CA VAL A 269 -2.82 4.36 5.86
C VAL A 269 -3.58 4.15 7.17
N ARG A 270 -4.43 3.10 7.27
CA ARG A 270 -5.08 2.72 8.54
C ARG A 270 -4.06 2.39 9.63
N CYS A 271 -3.05 1.60 9.31
CA CYS A 271 -1.97 1.26 10.24
C CYS A 271 -1.20 2.52 10.68
N GLY A 272 -0.89 3.42 9.74
CA GLY A 272 -0.29 4.73 10.02
C GLY A 272 -1.09 5.55 11.04
N GLY A 273 -2.42 5.57 10.90
CA GLY A 273 -3.30 6.23 11.87
C GLY A 273 -3.14 5.67 13.29
N LYS A 274 -3.10 4.34 13.44
CA LYS A 274 -2.89 3.70 14.76
C LYS A 274 -1.48 3.92 15.32
N HIS A 275 -0.47 4.00 14.45
CA HIS A 275 0.89 4.34 14.85
C HIS A 275 0.94 5.73 15.48
N PHE A 276 0.41 6.74 14.79
CA PHE A 276 0.42 8.11 15.31
C PHE A 276 -0.53 8.32 16.50
N GLU A 277 -1.62 7.55 16.58
CA GLU A 277 -2.46 7.47 17.79
C GLU A 277 -1.65 7.01 19.00
N ALA A 278 -0.81 5.98 18.86
CA ALA A 278 0.07 5.50 19.94
C ALA A 278 1.14 6.53 20.35
N LEU A 279 1.51 7.45 19.45
CA LEU A 279 2.40 8.58 19.74
C LEU A 279 1.67 9.83 20.27
N GLY A 280 0.32 9.82 20.30
CA GLY A 280 -0.48 10.98 20.67
C GLY A 280 -0.44 12.12 19.64
N VAL A 281 -0.14 11.82 18.38
CA VAL A 281 -0.02 12.79 17.28
C VAL A 281 -1.27 12.72 16.40
N PRO A 282 -2.01 13.83 16.19
CA PRO A 282 -3.17 13.83 15.32
C PRO A 282 -2.84 13.50 13.86
N PHE A 283 -3.34 12.36 13.39
CA PHE A 283 -3.23 11.89 12.01
C PHE A 283 -4.58 11.98 11.27
N ALA A 284 -4.55 12.43 10.02
CA ALA A 284 -5.75 12.43 9.16
C ALA A 284 -5.40 12.35 7.68
N VAL A 285 -6.32 11.77 6.89
CA VAL A 285 -6.29 11.89 5.42
C VAL A 285 -6.88 13.23 5.02
N ALA A 286 -6.16 13.99 4.20
CA ALA A 286 -6.58 15.27 3.66
C ALA A 286 -6.72 15.18 2.14
N THR A 287 -7.80 15.76 1.60
CA THR A 287 -7.98 15.90 0.15
C THR A 287 -7.53 17.27 -0.36
N SER A 288 -7.37 18.23 0.56
CA SER A 288 -6.86 19.56 0.27
C SER A 288 -6.16 20.15 1.49
N ALA A 289 -5.32 21.16 1.26
CA ALA A 289 -4.64 21.87 2.35
C ALA A 289 -5.61 22.55 3.31
N ASP A 290 -6.85 22.85 2.89
CA ASP A 290 -7.85 23.55 3.70
C ASP A 290 -8.37 22.68 4.88
N GLU A 291 -8.09 21.38 4.85
CA GLU A 291 -8.41 20.42 5.91
C GLU A 291 -7.34 20.33 7.02
N VAL A 292 -6.32 21.18 6.94
CA VAL A 292 -5.22 21.30 7.93
C VAL A 292 -5.47 22.44 8.90
#